data_AF-A0A7K5WD21-F1
#
_entry.id   AF-A0A7K5WD21-F1
#
_cell.length_a   1.000
_cell.length_b   1.000
_cell.length_c   1.000
_cell.angle_alpha   90.00
_cell.angle_beta   90.00
_cell.angle_gamma   90.00
#
_symmetry.space_group_name_H-M   'P 1'
#
loop_
_entity.id
_entity.type
_entity.pdbx_description
1 polymer ?
#
loop_
_entity_poly.entity_id
_entity_poly.type
_entity_poly.pdbx_seq_one_letter_code
_entity_poly.pdbx_strand_id
1 'polypeptide(L)'
;RYCRLRRWNTLFVCGTDEYGTATETRALQEGLSPRQLCDRYHALHADIYTWFHISFDHFGRTTTPQQTRPGEPLQTQVRSCRPGEPLHTQVSPGGPGEPLQTQNPQCKLCRGTPVVTPTQHLFLDLPKLEGRLEAWLERTWAAGEWTANARHITRTWLRDGLKPRCITRDLTWGTPVPLDGFRDKVFYVWFDAPIGYLSITANYTDQWERWWKNPQQ
;
A
#
# COMPACT_ATOMS: atom_id res chain seq x y z
N ARG A 1 -15.51 -4.40 20.07
CA ARG A 1 -16.25 -4.43 21.36
C ARG A 1 -17.02 -5.74 21.57
N TYR A 2 -17.91 -6.14 20.65
CA TYR A 2 -18.64 -7.42 20.74
C TYR A 2 -17.72 -8.64 20.96
N CYS A 3 -16.65 -8.81 20.16
CA CYS A 3 -15.71 -9.93 20.31
C CYS A 3 -15.08 -10.01 21.71
N ARG A 4 -14.73 -8.85 22.29
CA ARG A 4 -14.21 -8.76 23.67
C ARG A 4 -15.25 -9.22 24.71
N LEU A 5 -16.53 -8.83 24.54
CA LEU A 5 -17.62 -9.30 25.40
C LEU A 5 -17.86 -10.81 25.28
N ARG A 6 -17.62 -11.37 24.08
CA ARG A 6 -17.65 -12.81 23.82
C ARG A 6 -16.43 -13.56 24.36
N ARG A 7 -15.49 -12.86 25.02
CA ARG A 7 -14.21 -13.39 25.53
C ARG A 7 -13.32 -13.98 24.42
N TRP A 8 -13.47 -13.50 23.20
CA TRP A 8 -12.55 -13.84 22.11
C TRP A 8 -11.27 -13.02 22.25
N ASN A 9 -10.12 -13.67 22.02
CA ASN A 9 -8.82 -13.00 21.94
C ASN A 9 -8.86 -12.03 20.76
N THR A 10 -9.07 -10.74 21.04
CA THR A 10 -9.36 -9.72 20.04
C THR A 10 -8.21 -8.72 19.99
N LEU A 11 -7.64 -8.54 18.80
CA LEU A 11 -6.70 -7.47 18.49
C LEU A 11 -7.31 -6.57 17.41
N PHE A 12 -7.50 -5.29 17.73
CA PHE A 12 -8.08 -4.28 16.84
C PHE A 12 -7.08 -3.16 16.60
N VAL A 13 -6.40 -3.21 15.46
CA VAL A 13 -5.39 -2.23 15.03
C VAL A 13 -5.89 -1.37 13.88
N CYS A 14 -5.43 -0.13 13.83
CA CYS A 14 -5.63 0.78 12.71
C CYS A 14 -4.48 1.79 12.68
N GLY A 15 -4.48 2.72 11.74
CA GLY A 15 -3.48 3.77 11.67
C GLY A 15 -3.70 4.73 10.53
N THR A 16 -2.82 5.73 10.45
CA THR A 16 -2.80 6.69 9.34
C THR A 16 -1.92 6.21 8.20
N ASP A 17 -2.47 6.26 6.99
CA ASP A 17 -1.72 6.10 5.75
C ASP A 17 -1.16 7.47 5.31
N GLU A 18 0.15 7.55 5.13
CA GLU A 18 0.88 8.81 5.15
C GLU A 18 1.76 9.04 3.92
N TYR A 19 1.99 8.03 3.09
CA TYR A 19 2.86 8.13 1.92
C TYR A 19 2.11 8.59 0.67
N GLY A 20 2.87 9.02 -0.34
CA GLY A 20 2.35 9.30 -1.68
C GLY A 20 2.24 10.79 -2.03
N THR A 21 1.90 11.04 -3.30
CA THR A 21 1.93 12.37 -3.95
C THR A 21 1.02 13.40 -3.28
N ALA A 22 -0.12 12.97 -2.74
CA ALA A 22 -1.06 13.86 -2.07
C ALA A 22 -0.43 14.51 -0.84
N THR A 23 0.33 13.74 -0.05
CA THR A 23 1.08 14.24 1.10
C THR A 23 2.14 15.25 0.68
N GLU A 24 2.98 14.94 -0.31
CA GLU A 24 4.01 15.87 -0.81
C GLU A 24 3.40 17.19 -1.32
N THR A 25 2.33 17.07 -2.11
CA THR A 25 1.64 18.24 -2.68
C THR A 25 1.06 19.12 -1.58
N ARG A 26 0.41 18.51 -0.59
CA ARG A 26 -0.22 19.25 0.50
C ARG A 26 0.82 19.87 1.44
N ALA A 27 1.90 19.14 1.73
CA ALA A 27 3.01 19.63 2.53
C ALA A 27 3.64 20.87 1.87
N LEU A 28 3.88 20.82 0.56
CA LEU A 28 4.38 21.95 -0.22
C LEU A 28 3.44 23.16 -0.17
N GLN A 29 2.13 22.95 -0.34
CA GLN A 29 1.12 24.03 -0.26
C GLN A 29 1.08 24.72 1.10
N GLU A 30 1.37 23.98 2.17
CA GLU A 30 1.38 24.49 3.54
C GLU A 30 2.76 24.96 4.01
N GLY A 31 3.79 24.87 3.17
CA GLY A 31 5.17 25.22 3.55
C GLY A 31 5.74 24.29 4.64
N LEU A 32 5.26 23.06 4.72
CA LEU A 32 5.68 22.03 5.68
C LEU A 32 6.47 20.93 4.97
N SER A 33 7.30 20.21 5.74
CA SER A 33 7.77 18.90 5.27
C SER A 33 6.63 17.86 5.30
N PRO A 34 6.69 16.81 4.45
CA PRO A 34 5.74 15.70 4.51
C PRO A 34 5.60 15.11 5.92
N ARG A 35 6.72 14.94 6.63
CA ARG A 35 6.73 14.43 8.00
C ARG A 35 5.92 15.30 8.96
N GLN A 36 6.15 16.61 8.94
CA GLN A 36 5.42 17.56 9.80
C GLN A 36 3.92 17.57 9.51
N LEU A 37 3.54 17.50 8.22
CA LEU A 37 2.14 17.41 7.82
C LEU A 37 1.49 16.14 8.40
N CYS A 38 2.14 14.99 8.21
CA CYS A 38 1.67 13.70 8.71
C CYS A 38 1.59 13.69 10.24
N ASP A 39 2.60 14.23 10.95
CA ASP A 39 2.60 14.30 12.41
C ASP A 39 1.41 15.09 12.96
N ARG A 40 1.11 16.23 12.33
CA ARG A 40 -0.05 17.05 12.71
C ARG A 40 -1.37 16.31 12.48
N TYR A 41 -1.55 15.72 11.30
CA TYR A 41 -2.82 15.03 10.99
C TYR A 41 -2.98 13.70 11.72
N HIS A 42 -1.91 12.97 12.00
CA HIS A 42 -1.97 11.77 12.81
C HIS A 42 -2.52 12.06 14.21
N ALA A 43 -2.01 13.09 14.88
CA ALA A 43 -2.51 13.53 16.18
C ALA A 43 -4.00 13.92 16.09
N LEU A 44 -4.38 14.70 15.07
CA LEU A 44 -5.77 15.09 14.85
C LEU A 44 -6.70 13.88 14.66
N HIS A 45 -6.29 12.90 13.85
CA HIS A 45 -7.05 11.65 13.66
C HIS A 45 -7.19 10.88 14.97
N ALA A 46 -6.11 10.74 15.74
CA ALA A 46 -6.12 10.05 17.03
C ALA A 46 -7.09 10.73 18.03
N ASP A 47 -7.09 12.06 18.09
CA ASP A 47 -7.99 12.83 18.93
C ASP A 47 -9.46 12.63 18.54
N ILE A 48 -9.76 12.69 17.23
CA ILE A 48 -11.10 12.43 16.70
C ILE A 48 -11.57 11.02 17.07
N TYR A 49 -10.75 9.99 16.83
CA TYR A 49 -11.13 8.60 17.12
C TYR A 49 -11.27 8.34 18.62
N THR A 50 -10.48 9.02 19.45
CA THR A 50 -10.63 8.99 20.91
C THR A 50 -11.95 9.61 21.35
N TRP A 51 -12.33 10.76 20.76
CA TRP A 51 -13.61 11.43 21.01
C TRP A 51 -14.81 10.56 20.63
N PHE A 52 -14.73 9.85 19.50
CA PHE A 52 -15.74 8.86 19.09
C PHE A 52 -15.69 7.55 19.90
N HIS A 53 -14.81 7.43 20.89
CA HIS A 53 -14.60 6.25 21.71
C HIS A 53 -14.30 4.97 20.89
N ILE A 54 -13.54 5.12 19.79
CA ILE A 54 -13.06 3.99 19.01
C ILE A 54 -11.94 3.29 19.79
N SER A 55 -12.25 2.08 20.26
CA SER A 55 -11.39 1.33 21.18
C SER A 55 -10.33 0.50 20.45
N PHE A 56 -9.41 1.15 19.72
CA PHE A 56 -8.24 0.49 19.15
C PHE A 56 -7.35 -0.07 20.26
N ASP A 57 -6.77 -1.25 20.06
CA ASP A 57 -5.68 -1.74 20.91
C ASP A 57 -4.37 -1.03 20.56
N HIS A 58 -4.20 -0.68 19.28
CA HIS A 58 -3.11 0.19 18.82
C HIS A 58 -3.54 1.00 17.59
N PHE A 59 -3.31 2.32 17.63
CA PHE A 59 -3.49 3.22 16.50
C PHE A 59 -2.11 3.71 16.04
N GLY A 60 -1.60 3.09 14.97
CA GLY A 60 -0.25 3.30 14.47
C GLY A 60 -0.18 4.17 13.21
N ARG A 61 0.90 4.00 12.45
CA ARG A 61 1.29 4.84 11.30
C ARG A 61 2.07 4.03 10.28
N THR A 62 1.98 4.38 9.00
CA THR A 62 2.80 3.74 7.96
C THR A 62 4.23 4.29 7.87
N THR A 63 4.52 5.48 8.41
CA THR A 63 5.85 6.12 8.37
C THR A 63 6.79 5.64 9.50
N THR A 64 7.01 4.34 9.59
CA THR A 64 7.84 3.71 10.64
C THR A 64 8.97 2.87 10.08
N PRO A 65 10.08 2.67 10.83
CA PRO A 65 11.13 1.76 10.42
C PRO A 65 10.61 0.34 10.13
N GLN A 66 9.57 -0.13 10.82
CA GLN A 66 8.97 -1.45 10.65
C GLN A 66 8.27 -1.60 9.30
N GLN A 67 7.73 -0.52 8.73
CA GLN A 67 7.21 -0.51 7.36
C GLN A 67 8.33 -0.66 6.33
N THR A 68 9.45 0.04 6.56
CA THR A 68 10.60 0.07 5.63
C THR A 68 11.56 -1.10 5.83
N ARG A 69 11.57 -1.70 7.03
CA ARG A 69 12.55 -2.70 7.41
C ARG A 69 12.49 -3.83 6.40
N PRO A 70 13.62 -4.22 5.80
CA PRO A 70 13.70 -5.33 4.87
C PRO A 70 13.34 -6.72 5.43
N GLY A 71 12.79 -6.79 6.65
CA GLY A 71 12.39 -8.02 7.32
C GLY A 71 11.07 -8.55 6.80
N GLU A 72 11.14 -9.26 5.67
CA GLU A 72 10.24 -10.30 5.20
C GLU A 72 9.00 -9.99 4.34
N PRO A 73 7.96 -9.17 4.65
CA PRO A 73 6.80 -9.11 3.75
C PRO A 73 7.16 -8.59 2.35
N LEU A 74 7.78 -7.41 2.30
CA LEU A 74 8.17 -6.75 1.04
C LEU A 74 9.33 -7.47 0.35
N GLN A 75 10.38 -7.85 1.09
CA GLN A 75 11.50 -8.57 0.50
C GLN A 75 11.14 -10.01 0.12
N THR A 76 10.36 -10.75 0.90
CA THR A 76 9.91 -12.10 0.50
C THR A 76 8.93 -12.01 -0.65
N GLN A 77 8.10 -10.97 -0.81
CA GLN A 77 7.35 -10.80 -2.05
C GLN A 77 8.26 -10.47 -3.24
N VAL A 78 9.19 -9.52 -3.10
CA VAL A 78 10.17 -9.17 -4.15
C VAL A 78 11.12 -10.35 -4.47
N ARG A 79 11.49 -11.17 -3.47
CA ARG A 79 12.34 -12.38 -3.60
C ARG A 79 11.54 -13.62 -3.98
N SER A 80 10.27 -13.78 -3.61
CA SER A 80 9.43 -14.88 -4.13
C SER A 80 9.20 -14.73 -5.64
N CYS A 81 9.39 -13.51 -6.15
CA CYS A 81 9.50 -13.24 -7.58
C CYS A 81 10.88 -13.59 -8.18
N ARG A 82 11.90 -14.09 -7.43
CA ARG A 82 13.15 -14.68 -7.95
C ARG A 82 13.82 -15.69 -6.99
N PRO A 83 14.06 -16.94 -7.45
CA PRO A 83 14.98 -17.17 -8.56
C PRO A 83 14.28 -17.83 -9.76
N GLY A 84 14.29 -17.14 -10.91
CA GLY A 84 13.82 -17.68 -12.20
C GLY A 84 12.69 -16.91 -12.88
N GLU A 85 11.96 -16.05 -12.17
CA GLU A 85 10.87 -15.26 -12.78
C GLU A 85 11.24 -13.78 -12.98
N PRO A 86 10.80 -13.11 -14.07
CA PRO A 86 11.19 -11.73 -14.31
C PRO A 86 10.25 -10.81 -13.55
N LEU A 87 10.80 -10.06 -12.59
CA LEU A 87 10.31 -8.70 -12.33
C LEU A 87 10.43 -7.96 -13.68
N HIS A 88 9.30 -7.66 -14.31
CA HIS A 88 9.33 -6.95 -15.59
C HIS A 88 9.60 -5.48 -15.32
N THR A 89 10.84 -5.06 -15.55
CA THR A 89 11.17 -3.65 -15.70
C THR A 89 10.66 -3.20 -17.05
N GLN A 90 9.61 -2.38 -17.05
CA GLN A 90 9.16 -1.71 -18.26
C GLN A 90 9.58 -0.25 -18.19
N VAL A 91 10.14 0.24 -19.28
CA VAL A 91 10.17 1.66 -19.59
C VAL A 91 8.76 1.98 -20.08
N SER A 92 8.01 2.81 -19.38
CA SER A 92 6.66 3.19 -19.81
C SER A 92 6.74 4.37 -20.79
N PRO A 93 6.51 4.19 -22.10
CA PRO A 93 6.15 5.29 -22.98
C PRO A 93 4.66 5.56 -22.81
N GLY A 94 4.27 6.83 -22.86
CA GLY A 94 2.94 7.24 -22.42
C GLY A 94 1.78 6.49 -23.07
N GLY A 95 0.87 5.94 -22.26
CA GLY A 95 -0.31 5.22 -22.72
C GLY A 95 -1.46 6.14 -23.18
N PRO A 96 -2.46 5.63 -23.93
CA PRO A 96 -3.61 6.42 -24.36
C PRO A 96 -4.46 6.87 -23.15
N GLY A 97 -4.70 8.17 -23.03
CA GLY A 97 -5.41 8.79 -21.88
C GLY A 97 -4.49 9.35 -20.79
N GLU A 98 -3.17 9.28 -20.97
CA GLU A 98 -2.22 9.94 -20.06
C GLU A 98 -2.07 11.44 -20.37
N PRO A 99 -1.64 12.26 -19.38
CA PRO A 99 -1.49 13.72 -19.52
C PRO A 99 -0.65 14.17 -20.72
N LEU A 100 0.16 13.26 -21.25
CA LEU A 100 1.08 13.40 -22.37
C LEU A 100 0.39 13.71 -23.72
N GLN A 101 -0.91 13.45 -23.87
CA GLN A 101 -1.65 13.75 -25.11
C GLN A 101 -2.24 15.17 -25.16
N THR A 102 -2.04 15.98 -24.12
CA THR A 102 -2.58 17.35 -24.08
C THR A 102 -1.79 18.25 -25.02
N GLN A 103 -2.45 18.91 -25.98
CA GLN A 103 -1.81 19.99 -26.73
C GLN A 103 -1.45 21.12 -25.75
N ASN A 104 -0.16 21.38 -25.60
CA ASN A 104 0.43 22.38 -24.68
C ASN A 104 0.31 22.03 -23.17
N PRO A 105 0.99 20.96 -22.70
CA PRO A 105 0.93 20.58 -21.30
C PRO A 105 1.58 21.65 -20.41
N GLN A 106 0.97 21.95 -19.27
CA GLN A 106 1.51 22.89 -18.28
C GLN A 106 1.48 22.27 -16.89
N CYS A 107 2.60 22.39 -16.16
CA CYS A 107 2.67 21.99 -14.77
C CYS A 107 1.77 22.89 -13.91
N LYS A 108 0.84 22.30 -13.14
CA LYS A 108 -0.05 23.06 -12.25
C LYS A 108 0.68 23.73 -11.08
N LEU A 109 1.88 23.25 -10.74
CA LEU A 109 2.68 23.76 -9.63
C LEU A 109 3.56 24.95 -10.05
N CYS A 110 4.37 24.79 -11.11
CA CYS A 110 5.35 25.80 -11.53
C CYS A 110 5.01 26.50 -12.85
N ARG A 111 3.92 26.14 -13.53
CA ARG A 111 3.50 26.64 -14.86
C ARG A 111 4.45 26.34 -16.02
N GLY A 112 5.58 25.66 -15.78
CA GLY A 112 6.50 25.22 -16.82
C GLY A 112 5.93 24.10 -17.70
N THR A 113 6.46 23.98 -18.92
CA THR A 113 6.12 22.90 -19.86
C THR A 113 6.85 21.62 -19.45
N PRO A 114 6.14 20.52 -19.11
CA PRO A 114 6.78 19.27 -18.76
C PRO A 114 7.47 18.63 -19.97
N VAL A 115 8.58 17.94 -19.71
CA VAL A 115 9.34 17.20 -20.72
C VAL A 115 9.14 15.71 -20.48
N VAL A 116 8.96 14.94 -21.56
CA VAL A 116 8.82 13.49 -21.49
C VAL A 116 10.19 12.86 -21.26
N THR A 117 10.34 12.09 -20.20
CA THR A 117 11.59 11.38 -19.90
C THR A 117 11.30 9.91 -19.60
N PRO A 118 11.93 8.97 -20.33
CA PRO A 118 11.80 7.55 -20.02
C PRO A 118 12.31 7.23 -18.61
N THR A 119 11.57 6.41 -17.86
CA THR A 119 11.94 6.00 -16.51
C THR A 119 11.61 4.53 -16.29
N GLN A 120 12.35 3.87 -15.40
CA GLN A 120 12.17 2.45 -15.11
C GLN A 120 11.17 2.24 -13.97
N HIS A 121 10.28 1.26 -14.13
CA HIS A 121 9.33 0.88 -13.08
C HIS A 121 9.27 -0.63 -12.87
N LEU A 122 8.98 -1.02 -11.63
CA LEU A 122 8.65 -2.40 -11.28
C LEU A 122 7.15 -2.63 -11.39
N PHE A 123 6.79 -3.82 -11.88
CA PHE A 123 5.42 -4.28 -12.00
C PHE A 123 5.22 -5.57 -11.21
N LEU A 124 4.11 -5.65 -10.48
CA LEU A 124 3.62 -6.90 -9.91
C LEU A 124 2.80 -7.63 -10.97
N ASP A 125 3.23 -8.82 -11.36
CA ASP A 125 2.59 -9.66 -12.36
C ASP A 125 1.39 -10.41 -11.77
N LEU A 126 0.27 -9.69 -11.61
CA LEU A 126 -0.97 -10.24 -11.09
C LEU A 126 -1.52 -11.44 -11.89
N PRO A 127 -1.47 -11.50 -13.24
CA PRO A 127 -1.91 -12.68 -13.99
C PRO A 127 -1.30 -14.00 -13.49
N LYS A 128 -0.01 -13.99 -13.12
CA LYS A 128 0.66 -15.20 -12.59
C LYS A 128 0.16 -15.62 -11.20
N LEU A 129 -0.41 -14.69 -10.44
CA LEU A 129 -0.95 -14.93 -9.11
C LEU A 129 -2.44 -15.29 -9.15
N GLU A 130 -3.12 -15.05 -10.27
CA GLU A 130 -4.58 -15.17 -10.42
C GLU A 130 -5.09 -16.55 -10.02
N GLY A 131 -4.53 -17.64 -10.57
CA GLY A 131 -4.99 -18.99 -10.25
C GLY A 131 -4.85 -19.38 -8.77
N ARG A 132 -3.78 -18.91 -8.10
CA ARG A 132 -3.61 -19.12 -6.64
C ARG A 132 -4.60 -18.30 -5.82
N LEU A 133 -4.90 -17.09 -6.27
CA LEU A 133 -5.86 -16.19 -5.64
C LEU A 133 -7.28 -16.76 -5.75
N GLU A 134 -7.69 -17.22 -6.94
CA GLU A 134 -9.01 -17.84 -7.16
C GLU A 134 -9.22 -19.05 -6.27
N ALA A 135 -8.24 -19.96 -6.21
CA ALA A 135 -8.31 -21.14 -5.34
C ALA A 135 -8.41 -20.80 -3.84
N TRP A 136 -7.84 -19.67 -3.41
CA TRP A 136 -7.99 -19.18 -2.05
C TRP A 136 -9.36 -18.52 -1.82
N LEU A 137 -9.84 -17.73 -2.79
CA LEU A 137 -11.15 -17.07 -2.71
C LEU A 137 -12.29 -18.07 -2.65
N GLU A 138 -12.28 -19.14 -3.45
CA GLU A 138 -13.34 -20.16 -3.42
C GLU A 138 -13.44 -20.84 -2.05
N ARG A 139 -12.29 -21.16 -1.41
CA ARG A 139 -12.27 -21.73 -0.06
C ARG A 139 -12.81 -20.76 1.00
N THR A 140 -12.45 -19.48 0.92
CA THR A 140 -12.88 -18.47 1.91
C THR A 140 -14.33 -18.03 1.71
N TRP A 141 -14.82 -17.97 0.48
CA TRP A 141 -16.22 -17.66 0.21
C TRP A 141 -17.16 -18.78 0.64
N ALA A 142 -16.75 -20.04 0.53
CA ALA A 142 -17.50 -21.18 1.06
C ALA A 142 -17.70 -21.09 2.58
N ALA A 143 -16.77 -20.47 3.32
CA ALA A 143 -16.88 -20.25 4.77
C ALA A 143 -17.92 -19.17 5.17
N GLY A 144 -18.45 -18.39 4.23
CA GLY A 144 -19.68 -17.62 4.44
C GLY A 144 -19.57 -16.21 5.03
N GLU A 145 -18.38 -15.68 5.33
CA GLU A 145 -18.26 -14.45 6.14
C GLU A 145 -18.18 -13.12 5.36
N TRP A 146 -18.15 -13.15 4.03
CA TRP A 146 -17.98 -11.96 3.21
C TRP A 146 -19.31 -11.31 2.85
N THR A 147 -19.35 -9.98 2.83
CA THR A 147 -20.50 -9.21 2.34
C THR A 147 -20.72 -9.40 0.83
N ALA A 148 -21.99 -9.33 0.40
CA ALA A 148 -22.37 -9.59 -0.99
C ALA A 148 -21.70 -8.62 -1.98
N ASN A 149 -21.57 -7.34 -1.61
CA ASN A 149 -20.92 -6.32 -2.44
C ASN A 149 -19.43 -6.61 -2.65
N ALA A 150 -18.71 -7.00 -1.60
CA ALA A 150 -17.28 -7.32 -1.69
C ALA A 150 -17.06 -8.52 -2.64
N ARG A 151 -17.88 -9.57 -2.52
CA ARG A 151 -17.83 -10.72 -3.44
C ARG A 151 -18.09 -10.31 -4.89
N HIS A 152 -19.10 -9.47 -5.11
CA HIS A 152 -19.47 -9.04 -6.46
C HIS A 152 -18.36 -8.21 -7.13
N ILE A 153 -17.76 -7.27 -6.39
CA ILE A 153 -16.64 -6.46 -6.88
C ILE A 153 -15.46 -7.38 -7.22
N THR A 154 -15.04 -8.25 -6.30
CA THR A 154 -13.89 -9.15 -6.54
C THR A 154 -14.11 -10.05 -7.76
N ARG A 155 -15.32 -10.61 -7.94
CA ARG A 155 -15.65 -11.41 -9.13
C ARG A 155 -15.57 -10.61 -10.43
N THR A 156 -16.01 -9.36 -10.41
CA THR A 156 -15.92 -8.47 -11.58
C THR A 156 -14.46 -8.26 -11.98
N TRP A 157 -13.58 -8.00 -11.01
CA TRP A 157 -12.15 -7.82 -11.26
C TRP A 157 -11.47 -9.08 -11.81
N LEU A 158 -11.83 -10.26 -11.30
CA LEU A 158 -11.29 -11.54 -11.82
C LEU A 158 -11.80 -11.86 -13.22
N ARG A 159 -13.10 -11.68 -13.46
CA ARG A 159 -13.70 -11.90 -14.79
C ARG A 159 -13.04 -11.06 -15.88
N ASP A 160 -12.69 -9.82 -15.56
CA ASP A 160 -12.05 -8.90 -16.51
C ASP A 160 -10.55 -9.23 -16.74
N GLY A 161 -10.00 -10.17 -15.96
CA GLY A 161 -8.60 -10.60 -16.00
C GLY A 161 -7.67 -9.63 -15.27
N LEU A 162 -6.83 -10.15 -14.37
CA LEU A 162 -5.87 -9.32 -13.66
C LEU A 162 -4.74 -8.90 -14.60
N LYS A 163 -4.34 -7.63 -14.51
CA LYS A 163 -3.27 -7.05 -15.34
C LYS A 163 -2.06 -6.73 -14.48
N PRO A 164 -0.83 -6.78 -15.02
CA PRO A 164 0.35 -6.30 -14.30
C PRO A 164 0.14 -4.87 -13.79
N ARG A 165 0.51 -4.60 -12.53
CA ARG A 165 0.35 -3.28 -11.91
C ARG A 165 1.69 -2.70 -11.50
N CYS A 166 1.94 -1.44 -11.86
CA CYS A 166 3.14 -0.72 -11.46
C CYS A 166 3.15 -0.47 -9.95
N ILE A 167 4.19 -0.93 -9.26
CA ILE A 167 4.35 -0.85 -7.80
C ILE A 167 5.42 0.17 -7.37
N THR A 168 5.93 1.00 -8.27
CA THR A 168 6.96 2.01 -7.96
C THR A 168 6.54 3.39 -8.43
N ARG A 169 7.04 4.45 -7.78
CA ARG A 169 6.80 5.84 -8.15
C ARG A 169 8.07 6.66 -8.01
N ASP A 170 8.18 7.68 -8.85
CA ASP A 170 9.20 8.74 -8.78
C ASP A 170 8.76 9.78 -7.75
N LEU A 171 8.84 9.42 -6.47
CA LEU A 171 8.54 10.29 -5.34
C LEU A 171 9.65 10.19 -4.30
N THR A 172 9.75 11.20 -3.46
CA THR A 172 10.72 11.21 -2.35
C THR A 172 10.11 10.72 -1.04
N TRP A 173 8.79 10.86 -0.88
CA TRP A 173 8.04 10.49 0.31
C TRP A 173 7.32 9.15 0.14
N GLY A 174 8.01 8.07 0.49
CA GLY A 174 7.51 6.69 0.40
C GLY A 174 8.50 5.67 0.96
N THR A 175 8.11 4.40 0.96
CA THR A 175 9.00 3.30 1.33
C THR A 175 10.06 3.10 0.22
N PRO A 176 11.37 3.21 0.51
CA PRO A 176 12.42 3.07 -0.49
C PRO A 176 12.47 1.66 -1.10
N VAL A 177 12.78 1.58 -2.38
CA VAL A 177 12.92 0.30 -3.10
C VAL A 177 14.34 -0.24 -2.90
N PRO A 178 14.53 -1.43 -2.30
CA PRO A 178 15.85 -1.97 -1.99
C PRO A 178 16.49 -2.69 -3.20
N LEU A 179 16.50 -2.05 -4.37
CA LEU A 179 17.12 -2.57 -5.60
C LEU A 179 18.03 -1.52 -6.22
N ASP A 180 19.19 -1.95 -6.72
CA ASP A 180 20.08 -1.08 -7.48
C ASP A 180 19.39 -0.56 -8.75
N GLY A 181 19.58 0.73 -9.04
CA GLY A 181 18.84 1.45 -10.09
C GLY A 181 17.50 2.05 -9.66
N PHE A 182 17.03 1.78 -8.43
CA PHE A 182 15.76 2.30 -7.88
C PHE A 182 15.94 3.16 -6.63
N ARG A 183 17.16 3.67 -6.36
CA ARG A 183 17.46 4.43 -5.13
C ARG A 183 16.67 5.73 -5.01
N ASP A 184 16.31 6.34 -6.14
CA ASP A 184 15.52 7.57 -6.21
C ASP A 184 14.01 7.29 -6.37
N LYS A 185 13.58 6.05 -6.10
CA LYS A 185 12.19 5.59 -6.24
C LYS A 185 11.68 4.99 -4.95
N VAL A 186 10.37 5.12 -4.78
CA VAL A 186 9.64 4.54 -3.67
C VAL A 186 8.59 3.56 -4.16
N PHE A 187 8.15 2.66 -3.28
CA PHE A 187 6.98 1.84 -3.55
C PHE A 187 5.74 2.72 -3.70
N TYR A 188 4.85 2.31 -4.60
CA TYR A 188 3.56 2.95 -4.78
C TYR A 188 2.69 2.66 -3.56
N VAL A 189 2.10 3.71 -2.97
CA VAL A 189 1.31 3.61 -1.72
C VAL A 189 0.24 2.51 -1.73
N TRP A 190 -0.43 2.28 -2.86
CA TRP A 190 -1.46 1.23 -2.95
C TRP A 190 -0.90 -0.20 -2.88
N PHE A 191 0.41 -0.37 -3.08
CA PHE A 191 1.08 -1.64 -2.93
C PHE A 191 1.50 -1.90 -1.47
N ASP A 192 2.06 -0.92 -0.76
CA ASP A 192 2.59 -1.11 0.59
C ASP A 192 1.66 -0.64 1.72
N ALA A 193 0.60 0.14 1.45
CA ALA A 193 -0.38 0.55 2.46
C ALA A 193 -1.05 -0.64 3.16
N PRO A 194 -1.48 -1.73 2.47
CA PRO A 194 -1.98 -2.93 3.15
C PRO A 194 -0.95 -3.61 4.05
N ILE A 195 0.35 -3.48 3.75
CA ILE A 195 1.44 -3.98 4.59
C ILE A 195 1.56 -3.16 5.88
N GLY A 196 1.02 -1.94 5.88
CA GLY A 196 0.80 -1.10 7.05
C GLY A 196 0.14 -1.83 8.21
N TYR A 197 -0.80 -2.75 7.96
CA TYR A 197 -1.43 -3.52 9.04
C TYR A 197 -0.44 -4.42 9.79
N LEU A 198 0.49 -5.04 9.05
CA LEU A 198 1.55 -5.87 9.64
C LEU A 198 2.53 -4.99 10.42
N SER A 199 2.99 -3.88 9.82
CA SER A 199 3.97 -2.99 10.46
C SER A 199 3.41 -2.28 11.70
N ILE A 200 2.14 -1.85 11.68
CA ILE A 200 1.44 -1.31 12.85
C ILE A 200 1.39 -2.36 13.97
N THR A 201 1.11 -3.62 13.64
CA THR A 201 1.12 -4.69 14.65
C THR A 201 2.52 -4.99 15.16
N ALA A 202 3.53 -4.95 14.29
CA ALA A 202 4.94 -5.13 14.65
C ALA A 202 5.47 -3.97 15.52
N ASN A 203 4.91 -2.77 15.40
CA ASN A 203 5.19 -1.66 16.32
C ASN A 203 4.49 -1.82 17.68
N TYR A 204 3.40 -2.60 17.73
CA TYR A 204 2.67 -2.88 18.97
C TYR A 204 3.30 -4.03 19.76
N THR A 205 3.79 -5.08 19.10
CA THR A 205 4.37 -6.26 19.75
C THR A 205 5.40 -6.98 18.90
N ASP A 206 6.47 -7.47 19.53
CA ASP A 206 7.48 -8.31 18.87
C ASP A 206 6.91 -9.65 18.38
N GLN A 207 5.79 -10.12 18.96
CA GLN A 207 5.12 -11.37 18.60
C GLN A 207 4.05 -11.21 17.51
N TRP A 208 4.13 -10.15 16.68
CA TRP A 208 3.12 -9.83 15.67
C TRP A 208 2.87 -10.96 14.67
N GLU A 209 3.89 -11.78 14.39
CA GLU A 209 3.79 -12.93 13.49
C GLU A 209 2.77 -13.98 13.96
N ARG A 210 2.52 -14.07 15.27
CA ARG A 210 1.50 -14.97 15.82
C ARG A 210 0.09 -14.59 15.38
N TRP A 211 -0.13 -13.34 15.00
CA TRP A 211 -1.41 -12.85 14.47
C TRP A 211 -1.47 -12.92 12.94
N TRP A 212 -0.36 -12.63 12.25
CA TRP A 212 -0.34 -12.44 10.79
C TRP A 212 0.23 -13.61 9.99
N LYS A 213 0.93 -14.55 10.63
CA LYS A 213 1.55 -15.75 10.02
C LYS A 213 1.07 -17.05 10.68
N ASN A 214 -0.15 -17.06 11.19
CA ASN A 214 -0.72 -18.22 11.90
C ASN A 214 -2.17 -18.49 11.47
N PRO A 215 -2.39 -18.99 10.25
CA PRO A 215 -3.74 -19.15 9.69
C PRO A 215 -4.58 -20.27 10.34
N GLN A 216 -4.02 -21.10 11.22
CA GLN A 216 -4.71 -22.22 11.88
C GLN A 216 -5.28 -21.88 13.28
N GLN A 217 -5.15 -20.63 13.71
CA GLN A 217 -5.54 -20.19 15.05
C GLN A 217 -7.05 -19.99 15.23
#